data_AF-A0A0L0BZL1-F1
#
_entry.id   AF-A0A0L0BZL1-F1
#
_cell.length_a   1.000
_cell.length_b   1.000
_cell.length_c   1.000
_cell.angle_alpha   90.00
_cell.angle_beta   90.00
_cell.angle_gamma   90.00
#
_symmetry.space_group_name_H-M   'P 1'
#
loop_
_entity.id
_entity.type
_entity.pdbx_description
1 polymer ?
#
loop_
_entity_poly.entity_id
_entity_poly.type
_entity_poly.pdbx_seq_one_letter_code
_entity_poly.pdbx_strand_id
1 'polypeptide(L)'
;ILSCSKATCMSSVMNFGTAAVEARKTEVVLEHAKDFLDQYFTSIKRLSCAAHESRWKQVRQSIESTGHYQLTETELIYGAKLAWRNSSRCIGRIQWSKLQVFDCRYVTTTSGMFEAICNHIKYATNKGNLRSAITIFPQRTDGRHDYRIWNAQLISYAGYKQADGKIIGDPMNVEFTEVCMKLGWKGKGTEWDILPLVVSANGHDPDYFDYPPELILEVPLSHPKYEWFGEMNLRWYALPAVSSMLFDVGGIQFTATTFSGWYMSTEIGCRNLCDTNRRNILETVALKMNLDTRTPTSLWKDKAVVEVNIAVLHSYQSRNVTIVDHHTASESFMKHFENESKLRNGCPADWIWIVPPLSGSITPVFHQEMALYYLKPSFEYQDPAWRTHIWKKGRGDGKSKKPRRKFNFKQIARAVKFTSKLFGRALSKRIKATVLYATETGKSEQYAKQLCELLGHAFNAQIYCMSDYDISSIEHEALLIVVASTFGNGDPPENGEVSR
;
A
#
# COMPACT_ATOMS: atom_id res chain seq x y z
N ILE A 1 10.46 18.40 -10.11
CA ILE A 1 10.30 19.68 -10.85
C ILE A 1 9.86 19.30 -12.26
N LEU A 2 8.71 19.79 -12.75
CA LEU A 2 8.26 19.50 -14.12
C LEU A 2 9.33 19.94 -15.12
N SER A 3 9.65 19.08 -16.08
CA SER A 3 10.57 19.39 -17.18
C SER A 3 9.91 20.13 -18.34
N CYS A 4 8.62 20.49 -18.21
CA CYS A 4 7.94 21.33 -19.20
C CYS A 4 8.52 22.75 -19.21
N SER A 5 8.66 23.33 -20.40
CA SER A 5 9.01 24.73 -20.61
C SER A 5 7.88 25.45 -21.35
N LYS A 6 7.99 26.76 -21.56
CA LYS A 6 7.04 27.51 -22.41
C LYS A 6 6.96 26.97 -23.84
N ALA A 7 8.02 26.31 -24.33
CA ALA A 7 8.13 25.80 -25.70
C ALA A 7 7.93 24.28 -25.81
N THR A 8 7.90 23.54 -24.69
CA THR A 8 7.93 22.07 -24.75
C THR A 8 7.15 21.47 -23.59
N CYS A 9 6.20 20.58 -23.92
CA CYS A 9 5.52 19.76 -22.94
C CYS A 9 6.23 18.41 -22.80
N MET A 10 6.64 18.09 -21.57
CA MET A 10 7.32 16.84 -21.23
C MET A 10 6.42 15.87 -20.48
N SER A 11 5.10 16.12 -20.39
CA SER A 11 4.18 15.37 -19.51
C SER A 11 4.13 13.86 -19.78
N SER A 12 4.44 13.41 -20.99
CA SER A 12 4.45 11.99 -21.37
C SER A 12 5.71 11.21 -20.95
N VAL A 13 6.72 11.88 -20.40
CA VAL A 13 7.92 11.18 -19.90
C VAL A 13 7.56 10.39 -18.63
N MET A 14 7.87 9.08 -18.59
CA MET A 14 7.49 8.26 -17.43
C MET A 14 8.23 8.64 -16.14
N ASN A 15 9.53 8.94 -16.24
CA ASN A 15 10.38 9.23 -15.09
C ASN A 15 11.02 10.62 -15.23
N PHE A 16 10.56 11.58 -14.44
CA PHE A 16 11.02 12.98 -14.50
C PHE A 16 12.22 13.27 -13.59
N GLY A 17 12.76 12.25 -12.93
CA GLY A 17 13.90 12.35 -12.03
C GLY A 17 13.74 11.45 -10.80
N THR A 18 14.86 11.01 -10.26
CA THR A 18 14.94 10.29 -8.98
C THR A 18 15.35 11.25 -7.87
N ALA A 19 14.87 10.99 -6.66
CA ALA A 19 15.30 11.72 -5.48
C ALA A 19 16.82 11.52 -5.29
N ALA A 20 17.52 12.63 -5.10
CA ALA A 20 18.95 12.67 -4.80
C ALA A 20 19.28 11.77 -3.60
N VAL A 21 20.48 11.19 -3.58
CA VAL A 21 20.94 10.32 -2.46
C VAL A 21 21.50 11.16 -1.31
N GLU A 22 21.97 12.37 -1.62
CA GLU A 22 22.55 13.31 -0.67
C GLU A 22 21.53 13.80 0.37
N ALA A 23 22.02 14.07 1.58
CA ALA A 23 21.25 14.76 2.59
C ALA A 23 20.91 16.20 2.15
N ARG A 24 19.74 16.69 2.52
CA ARG A 24 19.32 18.06 2.23
C ARG A 24 20.12 19.06 3.05
N LYS A 25 20.34 20.24 2.46
CA LYS A 25 20.87 21.38 3.19
C LYS A 25 19.88 21.84 4.27
N THR A 26 20.42 22.28 5.40
CA THR A 26 19.65 22.69 6.59
C THR A 26 18.59 23.74 6.26
N GLU A 27 18.89 24.69 5.37
CA GLU A 27 17.98 25.77 4.98
C GLU A 27 16.72 25.22 4.28
N VAL A 28 16.90 24.21 3.41
CA VAL A 28 15.79 23.54 2.72
C VAL A 28 14.94 22.72 3.71
N VAL A 29 15.59 22.08 4.69
CA VAL A 29 14.88 21.34 5.74
C VAL A 29 14.04 22.30 6.60
N LEU A 30 14.59 23.46 6.99
CA LEU A 30 13.87 24.49 7.75
C LEU A 30 12.64 25.01 6.99
N GLU A 31 12.80 25.35 5.72
CA GLU A 31 11.71 25.84 4.87
C GLU A 31 10.57 24.82 4.78
N HIS A 32 10.91 23.58 4.40
CA HIS A 32 9.90 22.53 4.24
C HIS A 32 9.27 22.15 5.59
N ALA A 33 10.03 22.14 6.69
CA ALA A 33 9.50 21.84 8.02
C ALA A 33 8.49 22.90 8.47
N LYS A 34 8.79 24.19 8.23
CA LYS A 34 7.87 25.28 8.56
C LYS A 34 6.56 25.16 7.79
N ASP A 35 6.67 25.00 6.46
CA ASP A 35 5.50 24.84 5.58
C ASP A 35 4.65 23.64 6.00
N PHE A 36 5.27 22.49 6.26
CA PHE A 36 4.53 21.30 6.69
C PHE A 36 3.84 21.48 8.06
N LEU A 37 4.51 22.11 9.03
CA LEU A 37 3.90 22.38 10.33
C LEU A 37 2.73 23.35 10.21
N ASP A 38 2.85 24.39 9.39
CA ASP A 38 1.73 25.31 9.11
C ASP A 38 0.55 24.56 8.49
N GLN A 39 0.79 23.68 7.52
CA GLN A 39 -0.25 22.82 6.93
C GLN A 39 -0.91 21.92 7.98
N TYR A 40 -0.11 21.23 8.81
CA TYR A 40 -0.61 20.34 9.86
C TYR A 40 -1.46 21.11 10.87
N PHE A 41 -0.95 22.20 11.45
CA PHE A 41 -1.67 22.99 12.45
C PHE A 41 -2.91 23.70 11.88
N THR A 42 -2.88 24.10 10.61
CA THR A 42 -4.07 24.58 9.89
C THR A 42 -5.16 23.50 9.82
N SER A 43 -4.78 22.26 9.49
CA SER A 43 -5.74 21.16 9.33
C SER A 43 -6.49 20.80 10.61
N ILE A 44 -5.85 21.02 11.77
CA ILE A 44 -6.45 20.79 13.10
C ILE A 44 -6.98 22.09 13.74
N LYS A 45 -7.10 23.18 12.97
CA LYS A 45 -7.60 24.50 13.42
C LYS A 45 -6.84 25.06 14.63
N ARG A 46 -5.52 24.89 14.65
CA ARG A 46 -4.62 25.33 15.72
C ARG A 46 -3.42 26.11 15.20
N LEU A 47 -3.51 26.67 14.00
CA LEU A 47 -2.48 27.57 13.46
C LEU A 47 -2.28 28.76 14.41
N SER A 48 -1.01 29.16 14.58
CA SER A 48 -0.59 30.28 15.43
C SER A 48 -1.00 30.23 16.90
N CYS A 49 -1.34 29.05 17.44
CA CYS A 49 -1.53 28.87 18.88
C CYS A 49 -0.20 28.60 19.60
N ALA A 50 -0.17 28.71 20.93
CA ALA A 50 1.03 28.45 21.73
C ALA A 50 1.67 27.07 21.46
N ALA A 51 0.85 26.03 21.21
CA ALA A 51 1.36 24.71 20.86
C ALA A 51 2.04 24.68 19.49
N HIS A 52 1.52 25.43 18.51
CA HIS A 52 2.13 25.56 17.20
C HIS A 52 3.49 26.29 17.28
N GLU A 53 3.52 27.44 17.95
CA GLU A 53 4.75 28.23 18.12
C GLU A 53 5.83 27.46 18.89
N SER A 54 5.43 26.78 19.97
CA SER A 54 6.33 25.93 20.74
C SER A 54 6.87 24.77 19.90
N ARG A 55 6.01 24.12 19.10
CA ARG A 55 6.43 23.02 18.21
C ARG A 55 7.40 23.52 17.15
N TRP A 56 7.13 24.68 16.53
CA TRP A 56 8.04 25.29 15.57
C TRP A 56 9.40 25.62 16.20
N LYS A 57 9.42 26.24 17.38
CA LYS A 57 10.67 26.54 18.11
C LYS A 57 11.49 25.27 18.36
N GLN A 58 10.83 24.19 18.82
CA GLN A 58 11.48 22.90 19.05
C GLN A 58 12.06 22.31 17.76
N VAL A 59 11.30 22.30 16.67
CA VAL A 59 11.72 21.75 15.38
C VAL A 59 12.88 22.56 14.80
N ARG A 60 12.77 23.88 14.82
CA ARG A 60 13.83 24.79 14.38
C ARG A 60 15.14 24.55 15.14
N GLN A 61 15.08 24.50 16.47
CA GLN A 61 16.26 24.24 17.30
C GLN A 61 16.89 22.86 17.00
N SER A 62 16.06 21.83 16.77
CA SER A 62 16.55 20.50 16.38
C SER A 62 17.28 20.53 15.04
N ILE A 63 16.71 21.22 14.05
CA ILE A 63 17.30 21.33 12.71
C ILE A 63 18.61 22.14 12.77
N GLU A 64 18.64 23.25 13.48
CA GLU A 64 19.85 24.09 13.63
C GLU A 64 20.99 23.35 14.36
N SER A 65 20.67 22.45 15.30
CA SER A 65 21.68 21.70 16.07
C SER A 65 22.11 20.38 15.43
N THR A 66 21.21 19.67 14.74
CA THR A 66 21.47 18.30 14.26
C THR A 66 21.28 18.12 12.74
N GLY A 67 20.82 19.15 12.03
CA GLY A 67 20.48 19.09 10.61
C GLY A 67 19.13 18.45 10.30
N HIS A 68 18.43 17.89 11.30
CA HIS A 68 17.14 17.21 11.13
C HIS A 68 16.24 17.35 12.36
N TYR A 69 15.01 16.85 12.26
CA TYR A 69 14.10 16.70 13.40
C TYR A 69 13.29 15.40 13.27
N GLN A 70 12.53 15.08 14.32
CA GLN A 70 11.63 13.94 14.35
C GLN A 70 10.17 14.42 14.29
N LEU A 71 9.40 13.83 13.39
CA LEU A 71 7.95 14.00 13.37
C LEU A 71 7.32 13.34 14.60
N THR A 72 6.27 13.94 15.14
CA THR A 72 5.38 13.23 16.06
C THR A 72 4.60 12.14 15.32
N GLU A 73 3.99 11.21 16.05
CA GLU A 73 3.14 10.17 15.43
C GLU A 73 1.97 10.78 14.64
N THR A 74 1.33 11.82 15.18
CA THR A 74 0.20 12.48 14.51
C THR A 74 0.63 13.24 13.25
N GLU A 75 1.79 13.88 13.28
CA GLU A 75 2.40 14.51 12.10
C GLU A 75 2.76 13.46 11.03
N LEU A 76 3.32 12.31 11.42
CA LEU A 76 3.65 11.22 10.50
C LEU A 76 2.40 10.67 9.80
N ILE A 77 1.33 10.43 10.57
CA ILE A 77 0.05 9.94 10.04
C ILE A 77 -0.56 10.95 9.07
N TYR A 78 -0.59 12.23 9.46
CA TYR A 78 -1.09 13.31 8.62
C TYR A 78 -0.30 13.40 7.31
N GLY A 79 1.04 13.42 7.41
CA GLY A 79 1.93 13.53 6.25
C GLY A 79 1.77 12.38 5.27
N ALA A 80 1.66 11.14 5.76
CA ALA A 80 1.50 9.96 4.90
C ALA A 80 0.16 9.99 4.12
N LYS A 81 -0.93 10.36 4.80
CA LYS A 81 -2.25 10.52 4.16
C LYS A 81 -2.26 11.66 3.15
N LEU A 82 -1.62 12.78 3.48
CA LEU A 82 -1.53 13.93 2.59
C LEU A 82 -0.65 13.64 1.36
N ALA A 83 0.45 12.90 1.51
CA ALA A 83 1.27 12.45 0.37
C ALA A 83 0.47 11.58 -0.61
N TRP A 84 -0.38 10.68 -0.10
CA TRP A 84 -1.28 9.91 -0.96
C TRP A 84 -2.31 10.82 -1.65
N ARG A 85 -2.94 11.74 -0.90
CA ARG A 85 -3.87 12.74 -1.46
C ARG A 85 -3.24 13.61 -2.57
N ASN A 86 -1.93 13.85 -2.47
CA ASN A 86 -1.14 14.64 -3.43
C ASN A 86 -0.59 13.81 -4.61
N SER A 87 -0.78 12.49 -4.62
CA SER A 87 -0.21 11.59 -5.63
C SER A 87 -0.95 11.70 -6.98
N SER A 88 -0.47 12.57 -7.86
CA SER A 88 -1.15 12.94 -9.12
C SER A 88 -1.44 11.78 -10.08
N ARG A 89 -0.67 10.68 -9.99
CA ARG A 89 -0.82 9.47 -10.79
C ARG A 89 -1.75 8.41 -10.19
N CYS A 90 -2.34 8.66 -9.02
CA CYS A 90 -3.18 7.68 -8.33
C CYS A 90 -4.67 7.97 -8.57
N ILE A 91 -5.37 7.04 -9.22
CA ILE A 91 -6.83 7.12 -9.44
C ILE A 91 -7.63 6.80 -8.16
N GLY A 92 -7.09 5.97 -7.26
CA GLY A 92 -7.77 5.52 -6.03
C GLY A 92 -7.81 6.54 -4.88
N ARG A 93 -7.56 7.83 -5.14
CA ARG A 93 -7.35 8.83 -4.08
C ARG A 93 -8.58 9.19 -3.26
N ILE A 94 -9.79 8.78 -3.64
CA ILE A 94 -10.97 8.96 -2.77
C ILE A 94 -10.80 8.30 -1.39
N GLN A 95 -9.93 7.30 -1.29
CA GLN A 95 -9.64 6.55 -0.07
C GLN A 95 -8.54 7.17 0.81
N TRP A 96 -7.97 8.32 0.42
CA TRP A 96 -6.73 8.87 1.01
C TRP A 96 -6.73 8.98 2.54
N SER A 97 -7.90 9.24 3.14
CA SER A 97 -8.05 9.40 4.59
C SER A 97 -8.10 8.07 5.36
N LYS A 98 -8.40 6.95 4.67
CA LYS A 98 -8.49 5.59 5.22
C LYS A 98 -7.19 4.80 5.01
N LEU A 99 -6.11 5.33 5.54
CA LEU A 99 -4.78 4.71 5.50
C LEU A 99 -4.33 4.29 6.90
N GLN A 100 -4.02 3.00 7.09
CA GLN A 100 -3.32 2.54 8.29
C GLN A 100 -1.83 2.86 8.16
N VAL A 101 -1.26 3.51 9.17
CA VAL A 101 0.17 3.82 9.22
C VAL A 101 0.84 2.94 10.26
N PHE A 102 1.87 2.21 9.87
CA PHE A 102 2.76 1.47 10.76
C PHE A 102 4.05 2.27 10.93
N ASP A 103 4.18 2.92 12.09
CA ASP A 103 5.41 3.60 12.48
C ASP A 103 6.46 2.56 12.88
N CYS A 104 7.45 2.37 12.00
CA CYS A 104 8.58 1.45 12.20
C CYS A 104 9.91 2.21 12.24
N ARG A 105 9.89 3.51 12.61
CA ARG A 105 11.09 4.35 12.73
C ARG A 105 12.05 3.90 13.84
N TYR A 106 11.62 2.98 14.70
CA TYR A 106 12.45 2.36 15.73
C TYR A 106 13.21 1.12 15.24
N VAL A 107 12.93 0.61 14.03
CA VAL A 107 13.53 -0.63 13.51
C VAL A 107 14.99 -0.40 13.13
N THR A 108 15.88 -1.26 13.60
CA THR A 108 17.33 -1.11 13.40
C THR A 108 17.99 -2.21 12.56
N THR A 109 17.26 -3.26 12.19
CA THR A 109 17.81 -4.46 11.56
C THR A 109 16.99 -4.90 10.35
N THR A 110 17.64 -5.60 9.40
CA THR A 110 16.99 -6.22 8.23
C THR A 110 15.94 -7.24 8.63
N SER A 111 16.19 -8.03 9.69
CA SER A 111 15.17 -8.92 10.27
C SER A 111 13.97 -8.14 10.78
N GLY A 112 14.17 -7.06 11.55
CA GLY A 112 13.06 -6.22 12.02
C GLY A 112 12.26 -5.59 10.89
N MET A 113 12.92 -5.22 9.78
CA MET A 113 12.23 -4.76 8.57
C MET A 113 11.35 -5.85 7.96
N PHE A 114 11.89 -7.07 7.81
CA PHE A 114 11.15 -8.21 7.29
C PHE A 114 9.93 -8.55 8.16
N GLU A 115 10.07 -8.51 9.49
CA GLU A 115 8.94 -8.74 10.40
C GLU A 115 7.84 -7.68 10.24
N ALA A 116 8.22 -6.41 10.17
CA ALA A 116 7.29 -5.31 9.95
C ALA A 116 6.58 -5.41 8.58
N ILE A 117 7.29 -5.85 7.54
CA ILE A 117 6.73 -6.08 6.20
C ILE A 117 5.79 -7.29 6.18
N CYS A 118 6.12 -8.38 6.87
CA CYS A 118 5.20 -9.51 7.03
C CYS A 118 3.90 -9.09 7.73
N ASN A 119 3.99 -8.23 8.75
CA ASN A 119 2.81 -7.67 9.42
C ASN A 119 1.99 -6.77 8.49
N HIS A 120 2.65 -5.95 7.67
CA HIS A 120 2.00 -5.15 6.66
C HIS A 120 1.21 -6.03 5.70
N ILE A 121 1.83 -7.05 5.11
CA ILE A 121 1.18 -7.97 4.17
C ILE A 121 0.00 -8.66 4.84
N LYS A 122 0.18 -9.22 6.05
CA LYS A 122 -0.92 -9.88 6.78
C LYS A 122 -2.09 -8.93 7.05
N TYR A 123 -1.81 -7.72 7.49
CA TYR A 123 -2.83 -6.71 7.75
C TYR A 123 -3.54 -6.28 6.46
N ALA A 124 -2.78 -5.96 5.42
CA ALA A 124 -3.32 -5.41 4.19
C ALA A 124 -4.06 -6.48 3.38
N THR A 125 -3.59 -7.73 3.36
CA THR A 125 -4.27 -8.84 2.67
C THR A 125 -5.60 -9.21 3.33
N ASN A 126 -5.67 -9.22 4.68
CA ASN A 126 -6.92 -9.41 5.44
C ASN A 126 -7.88 -10.49 4.87
N LYS A 127 -7.33 -11.67 4.53
CA LYS A 127 -8.07 -12.80 3.96
C LYS A 127 -8.87 -12.47 2.67
N GLY A 128 -8.43 -11.50 1.88
CA GLY A 128 -9.07 -11.06 0.64
C GLY A 128 -9.75 -9.70 0.75
N ASN A 129 -10.19 -9.27 1.94
CA ASN A 129 -10.80 -7.96 2.15
C ASN A 129 -9.72 -6.87 2.33
N LEU A 130 -9.09 -6.47 1.23
CA LEU A 130 -7.87 -5.68 1.23
C LEU A 130 -8.01 -4.35 1.97
N ARG A 131 -6.97 -3.97 2.72
CA ARG A 131 -6.92 -2.71 3.50
C ARG A 131 -5.70 -1.90 3.13
N SER A 132 -5.90 -0.61 2.84
CA SER A 132 -4.78 0.29 2.57
C SER A 132 -3.90 0.49 3.80
N ALA A 133 -2.60 0.30 3.62
CA ALA A 133 -1.61 0.45 4.68
C ALA A 133 -0.32 1.04 4.15
N ILE A 134 0.45 1.68 5.04
CA ILE A 134 1.81 2.13 4.79
C ILE A 134 2.70 1.74 5.97
N THR A 135 3.90 1.25 5.69
CA THR A 135 4.94 1.00 6.71
C THR A 135 6.12 1.91 6.45
N ILE A 136 6.51 2.69 7.45
CA ILE A 136 7.53 3.73 7.36
C ILE A 136 8.70 3.37 8.26
N PHE A 137 9.88 3.14 7.68
CA PHE A 137 11.13 2.83 8.37
C PHE A 137 11.89 4.11 8.75
N PRO A 138 13.05 4.05 9.42
CA PRO A 138 13.78 5.25 9.81
C PRO A 138 14.08 6.18 8.64
N GLN A 139 14.06 7.49 8.91
CA GLN A 139 14.39 8.53 7.93
C GLN A 139 15.87 8.51 7.57
N ARG A 140 16.18 9.03 6.37
CA ARG A 140 17.54 9.38 5.96
C ARG A 140 18.15 10.38 6.94
N THR A 141 19.43 10.19 7.21
CA THR A 141 20.27 11.12 7.98
C THR A 141 21.30 11.77 7.05
N ASP A 142 22.41 11.11 6.79
CA ASP A 142 23.57 11.62 6.05
C ASP A 142 23.67 11.09 4.61
N GLY A 143 22.64 10.36 4.14
CA GLY A 143 22.62 9.69 2.84
C GLY A 143 23.49 8.42 2.75
N ARG A 144 24.16 8.03 3.84
CA ARG A 144 25.00 6.83 3.92
C ARG A 144 24.36 5.73 4.76
N HIS A 145 23.43 6.09 5.62
CA HIS A 145 22.76 5.19 6.57
C HIS A 145 21.29 4.92 6.22
N ASP A 146 20.95 4.95 4.93
CA ASP A 146 19.59 4.71 4.46
C ASP A 146 19.08 3.31 4.84
N TYR A 147 17.81 3.23 5.17
CA TYR A 147 17.02 2.02 5.12
C TYR A 147 16.44 1.91 3.72
N ARG A 148 16.50 0.73 3.08
CA ARG A 148 15.95 0.52 1.73
C ARG A 148 15.23 -0.82 1.65
N ILE A 149 14.08 -0.82 0.99
CA ILE A 149 13.48 -2.02 0.40
C ILE A 149 13.95 -2.01 -1.06
N TRP A 150 14.66 -3.05 -1.49
CA TRP A 150 15.23 -3.09 -2.83
C TRP A 150 14.17 -3.46 -3.87
N ASN A 151 13.19 -4.28 -3.49
CA ASN A 151 12.09 -4.66 -4.36
C ASN A 151 11.27 -3.43 -4.80
N ALA A 152 10.84 -3.40 -6.06
CA ALA A 152 9.95 -2.35 -6.57
C ALA A 152 8.53 -2.45 -6.00
N GLN A 153 8.04 -3.67 -5.88
CA GLN A 153 6.84 -4.03 -5.13
C GLN A 153 7.21 -5.11 -4.10
N LEU A 154 6.51 -5.19 -2.98
CA LEU A 154 6.79 -6.24 -1.99
C LEU A 154 6.66 -7.63 -2.61
N ILE A 155 5.58 -7.85 -3.35
CA ILE A 155 5.26 -9.13 -3.97
C ILE A 155 5.39 -8.93 -5.49
N SER A 156 6.24 -9.75 -6.10
CA SER A 156 6.47 -9.79 -7.55
C SER A 156 6.88 -11.20 -7.96
N TYR A 157 6.51 -11.61 -9.16
CA TYR A 157 7.04 -12.83 -9.77
C TYR A 157 8.43 -12.61 -10.36
N ALA A 158 9.29 -13.60 -10.23
CA ALA A 158 10.64 -13.60 -10.81
C ALA A 158 10.60 -13.71 -12.35
N GLY A 159 11.69 -13.30 -13.00
CA GLY A 159 11.91 -13.44 -14.44
C GLY A 159 13.26 -14.07 -14.72
N TYR A 160 13.29 -15.21 -15.41
CA TYR A 160 14.50 -15.98 -15.70
C TYR A 160 14.81 -15.96 -17.19
N LYS A 161 15.83 -15.21 -17.58
CA LYS A 161 16.35 -15.24 -18.95
C LYS A 161 17.08 -16.56 -19.21
N GLN A 162 16.61 -17.29 -20.21
CA GLN A 162 17.18 -18.56 -20.68
C GLN A 162 18.31 -18.32 -21.69
N ALA A 163 19.08 -19.37 -21.99
CA ALA A 163 20.20 -19.30 -22.92
C ALA A 163 19.77 -18.97 -24.36
N ASP A 164 18.58 -19.40 -24.77
CA ASP A 164 17.97 -19.11 -26.08
C ASP A 164 17.33 -17.71 -26.16
N GLY A 165 17.41 -16.91 -25.09
CA GLY A 165 16.80 -15.59 -25.00
C GLY A 165 15.34 -15.58 -24.56
N LYS A 166 14.68 -16.74 -24.44
CA LYS A 166 13.33 -16.83 -23.87
C LYS A 166 13.35 -16.43 -22.40
N ILE A 167 12.25 -15.89 -21.89
CA ILE A 167 12.07 -15.58 -20.48
C ILE A 167 11.00 -16.50 -19.90
N ILE A 168 11.30 -17.13 -18.75
CA ILE A 168 10.32 -17.82 -17.91
C ILE A 168 9.92 -16.85 -16.79
N GLY A 169 8.64 -16.72 -16.49
CA GLY A 169 8.16 -15.79 -15.47
C GLY A 169 7.87 -14.39 -16.01
N ASP A 170 8.18 -13.35 -15.23
CA ASP A 170 7.87 -11.95 -15.55
C ASP A 170 9.09 -11.19 -16.11
N PRO A 171 9.10 -10.81 -17.41
CA PRO A 171 10.20 -10.07 -18.02
C PRO A 171 10.57 -8.76 -17.32
N MET A 172 9.61 -8.08 -16.68
CA MET A 172 9.86 -6.82 -15.97
C MET A 172 10.85 -7.00 -14.82
N ASN A 173 10.94 -8.20 -14.25
CA ASN A 173 11.73 -8.47 -13.06
C ASN A 173 13.04 -9.20 -13.34
N VAL A 174 13.45 -9.37 -14.60
CA VAL A 174 14.68 -10.11 -14.96
C VAL A 174 15.92 -9.52 -14.27
N GLU A 175 16.15 -8.20 -14.40
CA GLU A 175 17.31 -7.55 -13.78
C GLU A 175 17.35 -7.78 -12.27
N PHE A 176 16.21 -7.60 -11.59
CA PHE A 176 16.14 -7.76 -10.14
C PHE A 176 16.23 -9.23 -9.70
N THR A 177 15.73 -10.16 -10.51
CA THR A 177 15.88 -11.60 -10.30
C THR A 177 17.36 -11.99 -10.32
N GLU A 178 18.12 -11.46 -11.28
CA GLU A 178 19.58 -11.67 -11.34
C GLU A 178 20.29 -11.08 -10.12
N VAL A 179 19.86 -9.92 -9.63
CA VAL A 179 20.37 -9.35 -8.37
C VAL A 179 20.11 -10.32 -7.20
N CYS A 180 18.89 -10.84 -7.06
CA CYS A 180 18.54 -11.81 -6.03
C CYS A 180 19.42 -13.09 -6.14
N MET A 181 19.62 -13.60 -7.35
CA MET A 181 20.46 -14.78 -7.59
C MET A 181 21.94 -14.52 -7.25
N LYS A 182 22.47 -13.34 -7.60
CA LYS A 182 23.82 -12.89 -7.17
C LYS A 182 23.91 -12.69 -5.67
N LEU A 183 22.79 -12.39 -5.00
CA LEU A 183 22.68 -12.41 -3.54
C LEU A 183 22.70 -13.83 -2.96
N GLY A 184 22.57 -14.87 -3.79
CA GLY A 184 22.58 -16.27 -3.39
C GLY A 184 21.19 -16.87 -3.21
N TRP A 185 20.13 -16.12 -3.55
CA TRP A 185 18.78 -16.68 -3.65
C TRP A 185 18.72 -17.71 -4.78
N LYS A 186 17.92 -18.75 -4.57
CA LYS A 186 17.71 -19.82 -5.56
C LYS A 186 16.21 -19.98 -5.77
N GLY A 187 15.71 -19.40 -6.86
CA GLY A 187 14.35 -19.65 -7.34
C GLY A 187 14.17 -21.10 -7.80
N LYS A 188 12.93 -21.50 -8.04
CA LYS A 188 12.58 -22.82 -8.58
C LYS A 188 12.68 -22.86 -10.11
N GLY A 189 12.76 -21.69 -10.75
CA GLY A 189 12.79 -21.54 -12.21
C GLY A 189 11.41 -21.71 -12.85
N THR A 190 10.33 -21.36 -12.14
CA THR A 190 8.95 -21.53 -12.64
C THR A 190 8.31 -20.21 -13.07
N GLU A 191 7.18 -20.31 -13.77
CA GLU A 191 6.39 -19.16 -14.24
C GLU A 191 5.88 -18.23 -13.13
N TRP A 192 5.77 -18.74 -11.90
CA TRP A 192 5.08 -18.08 -10.78
C TRP A 192 5.93 -18.05 -9.50
N ASP A 193 7.25 -18.08 -9.63
CA ASP A 193 8.14 -17.96 -8.47
C ASP A 193 8.05 -16.56 -7.86
N ILE A 194 7.63 -16.48 -6.58
CA ILE A 194 7.65 -15.23 -5.82
C ILE A 194 9.10 -14.86 -5.49
N LEU A 195 9.49 -13.63 -5.83
CA LEU A 195 10.80 -13.07 -5.48
C LEU A 195 10.97 -12.94 -3.95
N PRO A 196 12.20 -13.07 -3.43
CA PRO A 196 12.45 -12.85 -2.01
C PRO A 196 12.34 -11.36 -1.70
N LEU A 197 12.05 -11.01 -0.46
CA LEU A 197 12.24 -9.64 0.01
C LEU A 197 13.75 -9.37 0.16
N VAL A 198 14.24 -8.29 -0.42
CA VAL A 198 15.62 -7.82 -0.25
C VAL A 198 15.60 -6.45 0.44
N VAL A 199 16.23 -6.36 1.60
CA VAL A 199 16.24 -5.14 2.44
C VAL A 199 17.63 -4.84 2.98
N SER A 200 17.96 -3.55 3.07
CA SER A 200 19.13 -3.05 3.79
C SER A 200 18.70 -2.11 4.91
N ALA A 201 19.37 -2.23 6.05
CA ALA A 201 19.14 -1.39 7.22
C ALA A 201 20.40 -0.57 7.50
N ASN A 202 20.24 0.72 7.81
CA ASN A 202 21.32 1.60 8.26
C ASN A 202 22.56 1.61 7.34
N GLY A 203 22.35 1.59 6.01
CA GLY A 203 23.43 1.61 5.01
C GLY A 203 24.27 0.32 4.91
N HIS A 204 23.92 -0.75 5.62
CA HIS A 204 24.60 -2.03 5.49
C HIS A 204 24.24 -2.75 4.19
N ASP A 205 25.08 -3.70 3.77
CA ASP A 205 24.75 -4.61 2.66
C ASP A 205 23.41 -5.31 2.93
N PRO A 206 22.62 -5.63 1.88
CA PRO A 206 21.29 -6.18 2.06
C PRO A 206 21.32 -7.63 2.53
N ASP A 207 20.27 -8.01 3.25
CA ASP A 207 19.85 -9.40 3.43
C ASP A 207 18.63 -9.69 2.55
N TYR A 208 18.40 -10.97 2.25
CA TYR A 208 17.18 -11.42 1.58
C TYR A 208 16.40 -12.43 2.43
N PHE A 209 15.08 -12.45 2.28
CA PHE A 209 14.16 -13.27 3.05
C PHE A 209 13.09 -13.86 2.13
N ASP A 210 12.89 -15.17 2.20
CA ASP A 210 11.73 -15.81 1.58
C ASP A 210 10.48 -15.52 2.43
N TYR A 211 9.37 -15.21 1.78
CA TYR A 211 8.09 -15.04 2.47
C TYR A 211 7.57 -16.37 3.00
N PRO A 212 6.90 -16.40 4.16
CA PRO A 212 5.99 -17.49 4.50
C PRO A 212 4.93 -17.61 3.39
N PRO A 213 4.79 -18.78 2.72
CA PRO A 213 3.86 -18.94 1.61
C PRO A 213 2.42 -18.56 1.98
N GLU A 214 2.01 -18.81 3.23
CA GLU A 214 0.68 -18.51 3.75
C GLU A 214 0.35 -17.01 3.84
N LEU A 215 1.35 -16.12 3.76
CA LEU A 215 1.12 -14.67 3.73
C LEU A 215 0.78 -14.17 2.33
N ILE A 216 1.12 -14.93 1.29
CA ILE A 216 0.96 -14.52 -0.10
C ILE A 216 -0.35 -15.10 -0.63
N LEU A 217 -1.39 -14.27 -0.67
CA LEU A 217 -2.64 -14.63 -1.30
C LEU A 217 -2.50 -14.47 -2.82
N GLU A 218 -2.58 -15.58 -3.55
CA GLU A 218 -2.67 -15.59 -5.01
C GLU A 218 -4.09 -15.91 -5.46
N VAL A 219 -4.50 -15.32 -6.58
CA VAL A 219 -5.78 -15.56 -7.24
C VAL A 219 -5.54 -16.31 -8.54
N PRO A 220 -5.84 -17.62 -8.61
CA PRO A 220 -5.91 -18.36 -9.87
C PRO A 220 -7.00 -17.75 -10.76
N LEU A 221 -6.69 -17.52 -12.03
CA LEU A 221 -7.59 -16.87 -12.97
C LEU A 221 -8.44 -17.89 -13.74
N SER A 222 -9.70 -17.55 -13.90
CA SER A 222 -10.75 -18.34 -14.54
C SER A 222 -11.75 -17.40 -15.22
N HIS A 223 -12.35 -17.83 -16.31
CA HIS A 223 -13.33 -17.03 -17.05
C HIS A 223 -14.75 -17.55 -16.79
N PRO A 224 -15.76 -16.68 -16.62
CA PRO A 224 -17.14 -17.12 -16.36
C PRO A 224 -17.79 -17.88 -17.52
N LYS A 225 -17.27 -17.72 -18.75
CA LYS A 225 -17.79 -18.35 -19.97
C LYS A 225 -16.81 -19.32 -20.65
N TYR A 226 -15.51 -19.14 -20.44
CA TYR A 226 -14.47 -19.85 -21.19
C TYR A 226 -13.72 -20.79 -20.26
N GLU A 227 -14.17 -22.04 -20.17
CA GLU A 227 -13.59 -23.05 -19.27
C GLU A 227 -12.09 -23.25 -19.52
N TRP A 228 -11.67 -23.23 -20.80
CA TRP A 228 -10.27 -23.33 -21.21
C TRP A 228 -9.36 -22.25 -20.62
N PHE A 229 -9.92 -21.13 -20.13
CA PHE A 229 -9.11 -20.07 -19.51
C PHE A 229 -8.49 -20.56 -18.20
N GLY A 230 -9.20 -21.40 -17.43
CA GLY A 230 -8.67 -22.01 -16.21
C GLY A 230 -7.51 -22.98 -16.51
N GLU A 231 -7.54 -23.65 -17.66
CA GLU A 231 -6.47 -24.56 -18.11
C GLU A 231 -5.16 -23.84 -18.43
N MET A 232 -5.21 -22.52 -18.70
CA MET A 232 -4.00 -21.71 -18.88
C MET A 232 -3.20 -21.53 -17.60
N ASN A 233 -3.76 -21.93 -16.43
CA ASN A 233 -3.09 -21.91 -15.13
C ASN A 233 -2.50 -20.54 -14.74
N LEU A 234 -3.13 -19.47 -15.23
CA LEU A 234 -2.76 -18.10 -14.92
C LEU A 234 -3.12 -17.78 -13.46
N ARG A 235 -2.31 -16.94 -12.82
CA ARG A 235 -2.58 -16.43 -11.47
C ARG A 235 -1.98 -15.05 -11.28
N TRP A 236 -2.44 -14.33 -10.26
CA TRP A 236 -1.80 -13.10 -9.81
C TRP A 236 -1.91 -12.94 -8.30
N TYR A 237 -0.90 -12.36 -7.66
CA TYR A 237 -0.96 -12.04 -6.23
C TYR A 237 -1.99 -10.94 -5.97
N ALA A 238 -2.72 -11.04 -4.85
CA ALA A 238 -3.87 -10.17 -4.56
C ALA A 238 -3.47 -8.75 -4.13
N LEU A 239 -2.32 -8.59 -3.46
CA LEU A 239 -1.95 -7.34 -2.80
C LEU A 239 -0.94 -6.53 -3.65
N PRO A 240 -1.34 -5.42 -4.29
CA PRO A 240 -0.40 -4.46 -4.86
C PRO A 240 0.24 -3.64 -3.74
N ALA A 241 1.55 -3.74 -3.58
CA ALA A 241 2.28 -3.03 -2.55
C ALA A 241 3.57 -2.41 -3.11
N VAL A 242 3.54 -1.12 -3.44
CA VAL A 242 4.70 -0.37 -3.92
C VAL A 242 5.72 -0.22 -2.79
N SER A 243 7.01 -0.44 -3.08
CA SER A 243 8.09 -0.37 -2.09
C SER A 243 9.36 0.32 -2.59
N SER A 244 9.42 0.74 -3.85
CA SER A 244 10.56 1.49 -4.39
C SER A 244 10.49 3.00 -4.18
N MET A 245 9.37 3.57 -3.75
CA MET A 245 9.23 5.02 -3.60
C MET A 245 9.76 5.53 -2.25
N LEU A 246 10.18 6.78 -2.24
CA LEU A 246 10.58 7.55 -1.07
C LEU A 246 9.39 8.39 -0.59
N PHE A 247 9.16 8.44 0.72
CA PHE A 247 8.16 9.34 1.32
C PHE A 247 8.83 10.63 1.82
N ASP A 248 8.40 11.77 1.27
CA ASP A 248 8.97 13.09 1.54
C ASP A 248 7.96 13.98 2.27
N VAL A 249 8.30 14.41 3.48
CA VAL A 249 7.40 15.15 4.38
C VAL A 249 8.20 16.14 5.23
N GLY A 250 7.82 17.42 5.15
CA GLY A 250 8.38 18.45 6.02
C GLY A 250 9.90 18.54 6.03
N GLY A 251 10.55 18.30 4.89
CA GLY A 251 12.00 18.30 4.76
C GLY A 251 12.66 16.94 5.04
N ILE A 252 11.96 16.01 5.68
CA ILE A 252 12.42 14.66 6.01
C ILE A 252 12.17 13.69 4.85
N GLN A 253 13.11 12.77 4.65
CA GLN A 253 13.04 11.76 3.59
C GLN A 253 13.06 10.35 4.18
N PHE A 254 12.02 9.56 3.94
CA PHE A 254 11.91 8.15 4.33
C PHE A 254 12.14 7.26 3.10
N THR A 255 13.35 6.72 2.99
CA THR A 255 13.85 5.99 1.81
C THR A 255 13.40 4.52 1.75
N ALA A 256 12.92 3.98 2.88
CA ALA A 256 12.24 2.69 2.95
C ALA A 256 10.82 2.91 3.44
N THR A 257 9.90 2.91 2.49
CA THR A 257 8.46 2.96 2.75
C THR A 257 7.78 1.97 1.82
N THR A 258 6.78 1.24 2.33
CA THR A 258 5.91 0.45 1.48
C THR A 258 4.47 0.82 1.71
N PHE A 259 3.74 1.01 0.61
CA PHE A 259 2.34 1.39 0.58
C PHE A 259 1.56 0.36 -0.23
N SER A 260 0.41 -0.06 0.30
CA SER A 260 -0.51 -0.96 -0.38
C SER A 260 -1.93 -0.42 -0.43
N GLY A 261 -2.64 -0.82 -1.48
CA GLY A 261 -4.07 -0.62 -1.67
C GLY A 261 -4.70 -1.89 -2.24
N TRP A 262 -5.55 -1.75 -3.23
CA TRP A 262 -6.08 -2.87 -4.01
C TRP A 262 -5.99 -2.57 -5.49
N TYR A 263 -6.02 -3.62 -6.31
CA TYR A 263 -5.89 -3.50 -7.75
C TYR A 263 -7.12 -2.86 -8.40
N MET A 264 -6.86 -2.07 -9.43
CA MET A 264 -7.78 -1.87 -10.54
C MET A 264 -7.56 -2.98 -11.58
N SER A 265 -8.62 -3.58 -12.10
CA SER A 265 -8.53 -4.78 -12.94
C SER A 265 -7.57 -4.65 -14.13
N THR A 266 -7.52 -3.48 -14.74
CA THR A 266 -6.68 -3.19 -15.92
C THR A 266 -5.19 -3.19 -15.62
N GLU A 267 -4.78 -3.03 -14.36
CA GLU A 267 -3.38 -3.21 -13.97
C GLU A 267 -2.94 -4.66 -14.20
N ILE A 268 -3.81 -5.62 -13.89
CA ILE A 268 -3.54 -7.04 -14.11
C ILE A 268 -3.85 -7.41 -15.56
N GLY A 269 -5.09 -7.20 -16.00
CA GLY A 269 -5.61 -7.68 -17.27
C GLY A 269 -4.94 -7.05 -18.48
N CYS A 270 -4.77 -5.73 -18.49
CA CYS A 270 -4.12 -5.05 -19.61
C CYS A 270 -2.60 -5.09 -19.45
N ARG A 271 -2.08 -4.58 -18.32
CA ARG A 271 -0.64 -4.32 -18.18
C ARG A 271 0.15 -5.58 -17.86
N ASN A 272 -0.19 -6.27 -16.77
CA ASN A 272 0.60 -7.43 -16.34
C ASN A 272 0.47 -8.61 -17.32
N LEU A 273 -0.74 -8.92 -17.77
CA LEU A 273 -1.00 -10.08 -18.60
C LEU A 273 -0.77 -9.82 -20.10
N CYS A 274 -1.17 -8.65 -20.61
CA CYS A 274 -1.24 -8.41 -22.06
C CYS A 274 -0.16 -7.48 -22.63
N ASP A 275 0.60 -6.72 -21.83
CA ASP A 275 1.74 -5.97 -22.37
C ASP A 275 2.77 -6.93 -23.00
N THR A 276 3.30 -6.56 -24.16
CA THR A 276 4.25 -7.38 -24.93
C THR A 276 5.59 -7.57 -24.23
N ASN A 277 5.97 -6.62 -23.36
CA ASN A 277 7.15 -6.69 -22.52
C ASN A 277 6.85 -7.27 -21.11
N ARG A 278 5.69 -7.91 -20.94
CA ARG A 278 5.27 -8.60 -19.71
C ARG A 278 4.90 -10.05 -20.02
N ARG A 279 3.74 -10.54 -19.61
CA ARG A 279 3.33 -11.94 -19.83
C ARG A 279 2.88 -12.22 -21.27
N ASN A 280 2.54 -11.19 -22.03
CA ASN A 280 2.22 -11.23 -23.46
C ASN A 280 1.24 -12.36 -23.87
N ILE A 281 0.15 -12.57 -23.11
CA ILE A 281 -0.77 -13.69 -23.37
C ILE A 281 -1.83 -13.39 -24.45
N LEU A 282 -1.88 -12.16 -24.97
CA LEU A 282 -3.02 -11.64 -25.72
C LEU A 282 -3.33 -12.45 -26.98
N GLU A 283 -2.30 -12.83 -27.75
CA GLU A 283 -2.47 -13.65 -28.95
C GLU A 283 -2.93 -15.07 -28.60
N THR A 284 -2.39 -15.67 -27.54
CA THR A 284 -2.81 -17.01 -27.07
C THR A 284 -4.29 -17.04 -26.70
N VAL A 285 -4.77 -16.00 -26.01
CA VAL A 285 -6.19 -15.84 -25.66
C VAL A 285 -7.03 -15.70 -26.94
N ALA A 286 -6.62 -14.85 -27.87
CA ALA A 286 -7.36 -14.64 -29.12
C ALA A 286 -7.50 -15.90 -29.98
N LEU A 287 -6.44 -16.71 -30.06
CA LEU A 287 -6.47 -18.01 -30.75
C LEU A 287 -7.41 -19.00 -30.06
N LYS A 288 -7.41 -19.08 -28.72
CA LYS A 288 -8.35 -19.92 -27.97
C LYS A 288 -9.81 -19.45 -28.06
N MET A 289 -10.03 -18.17 -28.37
CA MET A 289 -11.34 -17.61 -28.70
C MET A 289 -11.76 -17.83 -30.17
N ASN A 290 -10.93 -18.48 -31.00
CA ASN A 290 -11.13 -18.65 -32.44
C ASN A 290 -11.28 -17.30 -33.19
N LEU A 291 -10.54 -16.27 -32.78
CA LEU A 291 -10.51 -14.98 -33.47
C LEU A 291 -9.51 -14.99 -34.64
N ASP A 292 -9.81 -14.24 -35.71
CA ASP A 292 -8.86 -14.03 -36.80
C ASP A 292 -7.75 -13.05 -36.37
N THR A 293 -6.57 -13.60 -36.04
CA THR A 293 -5.41 -12.82 -35.60
C THR A 293 -4.56 -12.24 -36.75
N ARG A 294 -4.90 -12.54 -38.01
CA ARG A 294 -4.09 -12.19 -39.19
C ARG A 294 -4.15 -10.71 -39.54
N THR A 295 -5.24 -10.02 -39.19
CA THR A 295 -5.45 -8.61 -39.51
C THR A 295 -5.88 -7.79 -38.29
N PRO A 296 -5.32 -6.59 -38.07
CA PRO A 296 -5.78 -5.68 -37.02
C PRO A 296 -7.26 -5.27 -37.16
N THR A 297 -7.81 -5.26 -38.38
CA THR A 297 -9.19 -4.81 -38.64
C THR A 297 -10.27 -5.75 -38.07
N SER A 298 -9.91 -6.99 -37.69
CA SER A 298 -10.83 -7.89 -36.98
C SER A 298 -11.08 -7.49 -35.52
N LEU A 299 -10.26 -6.54 -35.01
CA LEU A 299 -10.24 -6.07 -33.62
C LEU A 299 -10.03 -7.21 -32.62
N TRP A 300 -9.23 -8.21 -33.01
CA TRP A 300 -9.01 -9.39 -32.17
C TRP A 300 -8.31 -9.05 -30.86
N LYS A 301 -7.43 -8.04 -30.85
CA LYS A 301 -6.73 -7.57 -29.64
C LYS A 301 -7.71 -6.96 -28.65
N ASP A 302 -8.61 -6.10 -29.13
CA ASP A 302 -9.66 -5.44 -28.35
C ASP A 302 -10.61 -6.47 -27.73
N LYS A 303 -11.07 -7.44 -28.53
CA LYS A 303 -11.92 -8.54 -28.04
C LYS A 303 -11.21 -9.37 -26.96
N ALA A 304 -9.97 -9.78 -27.23
CA ALA A 304 -9.23 -10.63 -26.29
C ALA A 304 -8.89 -9.90 -24.97
N VAL A 305 -8.46 -8.64 -25.01
CA VAL A 305 -8.09 -7.90 -23.79
C VAL A 305 -9.30 -7.61 -22.90
N VAL A 306 -10.49 -7.44 -23.48
CA VAL A 306 -11.75 -7.33 -22.73
C VAL A 306 -12.04 -8.62 -21.97
N GLU A 307 -11.97 -9.79 -22.63
CA GLU A 307 -12.22 -11.08 -21.96
C GLU A 307 -11.16 -11.40 -20.88
N VAL A 308 -9.90 -10.98 -21.07
CA VAL A 308 -8.88 -11.09 -20.01
C VAL A 308 -9.26 -10.26 -18.79
N ASN A 309 -9.76 -9.04 -18.97
CA ASN A 309 -10.21 -8.20 -17.84
C ASN A 309 -11.46 -8.78 -17.16
N ILE A 310 -12.38 -9.37 -17.92
CA ILE A 310 -13.54 -10.10 -17.38
C ILE A 310 -13.06 -11.28 -16.52
N ALA A 311 -12.11 -12.08 -17.00
CA ALA A 311 -11.52 -13.19 -16.22
C ALA A 311 -10.90 -12.69 -14.90
N VAL A 312 -10.16 -11.58 -14.93
CA VAL A 312 -9.53 -11.00 -13.73
C VAL A 312 -10.60 -10.60 -12.71
N LEU A 313 -11.59 -9.80 -13.11
CA LEU A 313 -12.68 -9.35 -12.23
C LEU A 313 -13.44 -10.54 -11.63
N HIS A 314 -13.89 -11.47 -12.49
CA HIS A 314 -14.61 -12.67 -12.08
C HIS A 314 -13.81 -13.50 -11.07
N SER A 315 -12.51 -13.70 -11.29
CA SER A 315 -11.68 -14.55 -10.45
C SER A 315 -11.45 -13.97 -9.06
N TYR A 316 -11.28 -12.65 -8.96
CA TYR A 316 -11.15 -11.93 -7.70
C TYR A 316 -12.48 -11.90 -6.94
N GLN A 317 -13.57 -11.54 -7.62
CA GLN A 317 -14.91 -11.45 -7.02
C GLN A 317 -15.41 -12.80 -6.51
N SER A 318 -15.28 -13.87 -7.30
CA SER A 318 -15.69 -15.24 -6.90
C SER A 318 -14.94 -15.77 -5.68
N ARG A 319 -13.79 -15.16 -5.32
CA ARG A 319 -12.97 -15.52 -4.16
C ARG A 319 -13.02 -14.48 -3.04
N ASN A 320 -13.94 -13.51 -3.14
CA ASN A 320 -14.09 -12.43 -2.16
C ASN A 320 -12.79 -11.63 -1.94
N VAL A 321 -12.01 -11.43 -3.00
CA VAL A 321 -10.81 -10.59 -2.99
C VAL A 321 -11.14 -9.22 -3.55
N THR A 322 -10.84 -8.16 -2.80
CA THR A 322 -11.11 -6.78 -3.18
C THR A 322 -10.42 -6.43 -4.50
N ILE A 323 -11.20 -5.97 -5.46
CA ILE A 323 -10.75 -5.44 -6.75
C ILE A 323 -11.76 -4.38 -7.20
N VAL A 324 -11.34 -3.45 -8.04
CA VAL A 324 -12.24 -2.47 -8.66
C VAL A 324 -12.08 -2.50 -10.18
N ASP A 325 -13.18 -2.37 -10.93
CA ASP A 325 -13.12 -2.15 -12.37
C ASP A 325 -12.76 -0.69 -12.69
N HIS A 326 -12.32 -0.45 -13.92
CA HIS A 326 -11.83 0.87 -14.32
C HIS A 326 -12.94 1.91 -14.51
N HIS A 327 -14.18 1.53 -14.77
CA HIS A 327 -15.30 2.48 -14.85
C HIS A 327 -15.64 3.02 -13.46
N THR A 328 -15.85 2.12 -12.49
CA THR A 328 -16.13 2.49 -11.10
C THR A 328 -14.98 3.31 -10.49
N ALA A 329 -13.72 2.95 -10.79
CA ALA A 329 -12.55 3.69 -10.33
C ALA A 329 -12.51 5.12 -10.92
N SER A 330 -12.82 5.28 -12.21
CA SER A 330 -12.89 6.59 -12.86
C SER A 330 -14.02 7.46 -12.31
N GLU A 331 -15.22 6.93 -12.09
CA GLU A 331 -16.33 7.65 -11.47
C GLU A 331 -15.99 8.09 -10.03
N SER A 332 -15.40 7.18 -9.25
CA SER A 332 -14.93 7.48 -7.90
C SER A 332 -13.86 8.57 -7.89
N PHE A 333 -12.96 8.57 -8.87
CA PHE A 333 -11.95 9.61 -9.01
C PHE A 333 -12.57 10.96 -9.35
N MET A 334 -13.56 11.01 -10.25
CA MET A 334 -14.28 12.26 -10.55
C MET A 334 -14.93 12.84 -9.29
N LYS A 335 -15.52 11.98 -8.44
CA LYS A 335 -16.07 12.46 -7.17
C LYS A 335 -15.00 13.03 -6.23
N HIS A 336 -13.84 12.38 -6.17
CA HIS A 336 -12.69 12.93 -5.45
C HIS A 336 -12.26 14.28 -6.03
N PHE A 337 -12.10 14.39 -7.35
CA PHE A 337 -11.67 15.60 -8.04
C PHE A 337 -12.61 16.79 -7.75
N GLU A 338 -13.93 16.59 -7.81
CA GLU A 338 -14.92 17.60 -7.44
C GLU A 338 -14.78 18.05 -5.98
N ASN A 339 -14.65 17.10 -5.06
CA ASN A 339 -14.53 17.39 -3.64
C ASN A 339 -13.26 18.19 -3.34
N GLU A 340 -12.13 17.80 -3.95
CA GLU A 340 -10.85 18.50 -3.80
C GLU A 340 -10.88 19.91 -4.37
N SER A 341 -11.53 20.08 -5.53
CA SER A 341 -11.73 21.38 -6.16
C SER A 341 -12.53 22.31 -5.25
N LYS A 342 -13.58 21.81 -4.59
CA LYS A 342 -14.37 22.59 -3.62
C LYS A 342 -13.61 22.89 -2.32
N LEU A 343 -12.83 21.94 -1.83
CA LEU A 343 -12.19 22.03 -0.51
C LEU A 343 -10.89 22.84 -0.52
N ARG A 344 -10.09 22.75 -1.58
CA ARG A 344 -8.76 23.37 -1.65
C ARG A 344 -8.43 23.99 -3.02
N ASN A 345 -9.46 24.22 -3.85
CA ASN A 345 -9.33 24.87 -5.16
C ASN A 345 -8.34 24.19 -6.11
N GLY A 346 -8.25 22.85 -6.05
CA GLY A 346 -7.47 22.09 -7.01
C GLY A 346 -7.25 20.63 -6.62
N CYS A 347 -6.97 19.81 -7.63
CA CYS A 347 -6.55 18.42 -7.50
C CYS A 347 -5.42 18.13 -8.50
N PRO A 348 -4.16 17.93 -8.04
CA PRO A 348 -3.08 17.62 -8.97
C PRO A 348 -3.38 16.28 -9.63
N ALA A 349 -3.37 16.22 -10.96
CA ALA A 349 -3.69 14.99 -11.68
C ALA A 349 -2.87 14.88 -12.97
N ASP A 350 -2.29 13.70 -13.17
CA ASP A 350 -1.55 13.33 -14.38
C ASP A 350 -2.52 12.54 -15.29
N TRP A 351 -3.14 13.23 -16.24
CA TRP A 351 -4.18 12.65 -17.12
C TRP A 351 -3.70 11.36 -17.80
N ILE A 352 -2.41 11.29 -18.19
CA ILE A 352 -1.79 10.14 -18.86
C ILE A 352 -1.82 8.88 -17.97
N TRP A 353 -1.79 9.04 -16.65
CA TRP A 353 -1.85 7.96 -15.68
C TRP A 353 -3.25 7.71 -15.11
N ILE A 354 -4.10 8.74 -15.08
CA ILE A 354 -5.47 8.64 -14.55
C ILE A 354 -6.40 7.94 -15.55
N VAL A 355 -6.24 8.18 -16.86
CA VAL A 355 -7.05 7.49 -17.88
C VAL A 355 -6.66 6.01 -17.93
N PRO A 356 -7.62 5.08 -17.78
CA PRO A 356 -7.33 3.65 -17.84
C PRO A 356 -6.79 3.21 -19.22
N PRO A 357 -5.94 2.16 -19.26
CA PRO A 357 -5.30 1.68 -20.50
C PRO A 357 -6.25 0.92 -21.43
N LEU A 358 -7.50 0.71 -21.02
CA LEU A 358 -8.57 0.11 -21.80
C LEU A 358 -9.76 1.05 -21.71
N SER A 359 -10.52 1.18 -22.79
CA SER A 359 -11.80 1.88 -22.76
C SER A 359 -11.69 3.37 -22.36
N GLY A 360 -10.60 4.05 -22.71
CA GLY A 360 -10.28 5.41 -22.26
C GLY A 360 -11.45 6.40 -22.40
N SER A 361 -11.91 6.68 -23.63
CA SER A 361 -12.96 7.68 -23.88
C SER A 361 -14.37 7.30 -23.41
N ILE A 362 -14.58 6.05 -22.99
CA ILE A 362 -15.84 5.63 -22.35
C ILE A 362 -15.78 5.72 -20.82
N THR A 363 -14.71 6.30 -20.28
CA THR A 363 -14.61 6.69 -18.86
C THR A 363 -14.75 8.20 -18.71
N PRO A 364 -15.32 8.72 -17.61
CA PRO A 364 -15.52 10.15 -17.44
C PRO A 364 -14.21 10.93 -17.31
N VAL A 365 -13.13 10.30 -16.82
CA VAL A 365 -11.83 10.95 -16.62
C VAL A 365 -11.16 11.35 -17.93
N PHE A 366 -11.50 10.71 -19.05
CA PHE A 366 -10.97 11.09 -20.37
C PHE A 366 -11.41 12.50 -20.76
N HIS A 367 -12.66 12.87 -20.43
CA HIS A 367 -13.28 14.14 -20.82
C HIS A 367 -12.96 15.28 -19.85
N GLN A 368 -12.28 15.00 -18.73
CA GLN A 368 -11.92 15.99 -17.72
C GLN A 368 -10.53 16.57 -18.01
N GLU A 369 -10.45 17.87 -18.23
CA GLU A 369 -9.18 18.59 -18.25
C GLU A 369 -8.54 18.57 -16.86
N MET A 370 -7.23 18.31 -16.79
CA MET A 370 -6.50 18.15 -15.54
C MET A 370 -5.23 18.98 -15.55
N ALA A 371 -4.93 19.62 -14.42
CA ALA A 371 -3.66 20.30 -14.21
C ALA A 371 -2.68 19.38 -13.46
N LEU A 372 -1.51 19.16 -14.07
CA LEU A 372 -0.41 18.45 -13.43
C LEU A 372 0.50 19.44 -12.70
N TYR A 373 0.54 19.31 -11.38
CA TYR A 373 1.46 20.03 -10.50
C TYR A 373 1.80 19.15 -9.30
N TYR A 374 2.87 19.50 -8.58
CA TYR A 374 3.36 18.72 -7.46
C TYR A 374 3.24 19.50 -6.16
N LEU A 375 2.80 18.80 -5.12
CA LEU A 375 2.68 19.32 -3.77
C LEU A 375 3.55 18.49 -2.83
N LYS A 376 3.88 19.05 -1.66
CA LYS A 376 4.45 18.31 -0.53
C LYS A 376 3.40 18.19 0.58
N PRO A 377 3.42 17.13 1.41
CA PRO A 377 4.21 15.89 1.30
C PRO A 377 3.94 15.11 0.00
N SER A 378 4.86 14.22 -0.40
CA SER A 378 4.73 13.42 -1.63
C SER A 378 5.44 12.06 -1.53
N PHE A 379 5.10 11.19 -2.48
CA PHE A 379 5.91 10.01 -2.80
C PHE A 379 6.74 10.28 -4.05
N GLU A 380 8.05 10.08 -3.95
CA GLU A 380 9.02 10.36 -5.00
C GLU A 380 9.68 9.06 -5.48
N TYR A 381 10.03 8.99 -6.76
CA TYR A 381 10.89 7.91 -7.24
C TYR A 381 12.31 8.07 -6.69
N GLN A 382 13.03 6.97 -6.56
CA GLN A 382 14.45 6.93 -6.17
C GLN A 382 15.14 5.86 -7.01
N ASP A 383 16.45 5.99 -7.21
CA ASP A 383 17.20 5.00 -7.97
C ASP A 383 17.15 3.61 -7.33
N PRO A 384 17.12 2.52 -8.12
CA PRO A 384 17.18 1.18 -7.59
C PRO A 384 18.38 1.01 -6.66
N ALA A 385 18.15 0.48 -5.45
CA ALA A 385 19.16 0.49 -4.40
C ALA A 385 20.47 -0.20 -4.81
N TRP A 386 20.40 -1.28 -5.59
CA TRP A 386 21.60 -1.99 -6.08
C TRP A 386 22.47 -1.18 -7.05
N ARG A 387 21.93 -0.12 -7.66
CA ARG A 387 22.68 0.76 -8.58
C ARG A 387 23.46 1.84 -7.83
N THR A 388 23.01 2.25 -6.65
CA THR A 388 23.62 3.32 -5.86
C THR A 388 24.31 2.82 -4.59
N HIS A 389 24.12 1.56 -4.20
CA HIS A 389 24.69 1.00 -2.97
C HIS A 389 26.22 0.88 -3.03
N ILE A 390 26.89 1.38 -2.00
CA ILE A 390 28.34 1.23 -1.83
C ILE A 390 28.60 -0.04 -1.01
N TRP A 391 28.98 -1.11 -1.70
CA TRP A 391 29.33 -2.39 -1.08
C TRP A 391 30.53 -2.25 -0.15
N LYS A 392 30.45 -2.77 1.08
CA LYS A 392 31.57 -2.73 2.02
C LYS A 392 32.74 -3.59 1.50
N LYS A 393 33.86 -2.96 1.13
CA LYS A 393 35.10 -3.65 0.67
C LYS A 393 35.67 -4.53 1.80
N GLY A 394 36.08 -5.76 1.46
CA GLY A 394 36.65 -6.73 2.41
C GLY A 394 36.03 -8.14 2.39
N ARG A 395 35.09 -8.42 1.48
CA ARG A 395 34.58 -9.79 1.23
C ARG A 395 34.88 -10.32 -0.19
N GLY A 396 35.62 -9.55 -0.99
CA GLY A 396 35.88 -9.82 -2.41
C GLY A 396 37.04 -10.76 -2.72
N ASP A 397 38.09 -10.84 -1.88
CA ASP A 397 39.35 -11.51 -2.28
C ASP A 397 39.88 -12.60 -1.34
N GLY A 398 39.04 -13.17 -0.47
CA GLY A 398 39.52 -14.26 0.37
C GLY A 398 38.39 -15.07 0.98
N LYS A 399 38.25 -16.32 0.52
CA LYS A 399 37.83 -17.57 1.21
C LYS A 399 36.92 -17.49 2.47
N SER A 400 36.12 -16.45 2.66
CA SER A 400 35.13 -16.33 3.72
C SER A 400 33.81 -16.88 3.20
N LYS A 401 33.68 -18.21 3.21
CA LYS A 401 32.44 -18.97 3.03
C LYS A 401 31.46 -18.75 4.19
N LYS A 402 31.15 -17.50 4.58
CA LYS A 402 29.96 -17.26 5.40
C LYS A 402 28.78 -17.10 4.44
N PRO A 403 27.89 -18.11 4.32
CA PRO A 403 26.71 -17.94 3.50
C PRO A 403 25.96 -16.70 3.99
N ARG A 404 25.53 -15.83 3.06
CA ARG A 404 24.54 -14.78 3.37
C ARG A 404 23.41 -15.46 4.15
N ARG A 405 23.07 -14.92 5.32
CA ARG A 405 22.23 -15.60 6.30
C ARG A 405 20.87 -15.88 5.69
N LYS A 406 20.66 -17.12 5.21
CA LYS A 406 19.32 -17.65 4.95
C LYS A 406 18.68 -17.87 6.30
N PHE A 407 17.90 -16.90 6.78
CA PHE A 407 17.17 -17.05 8.03
C PHE A 407 16.08 -18.11 7.84
N ASN A 408 16.06 -19.11 8.73
CA ASN A 408 15.21 -20.29 8.61
C ASN A 408 13.77 -19.97 9.06
N PHE A 409 12.77 -20.61 8.45
CA PHE A 409 11.33 -20.49 8.70
C PHE A 409 10.94 -20.48 10.19
N LYS A 410 11.71 -21.16 11.06
CA LYS A 410 11.50 -21.14 12.53
C LYS A 410 11.68 -19.75 13.18
N GLN A 411 12.54 -18.89 12.65
CA GLN A 411 12.69 -17.50 13.13
C GLN A 411 11.54 -16.62 12.61
N ILE A 412 11.06 -16.90 11.39
CA ILE A 412 9.93 -16.23 10.76
C ILE A 412 8.61 -16.58 11.46
N ALA A 413 8.41 -17.85 11.83
CA ALA A 413 7.26 -18.29 12.63
C ALA A 413 7.27 -17.67 14.05
N ARG A 414 8.46 -17.44 14.64
CA ARG A 414 8.59 -16.69 15.90
C ARG A 414 8.22 -15.23 15.73
N ALA A 415 8.62 -14.59 14.63
CA ALA A 415 8.19 -13.23 14.31
C ALA A 415 6.67 -13.12 14.16
N VAL A 416 6.04 -13.99 13.35
CA VAL A 416 4.57 -14.01 13.16
C VAL A 416 3.81 -14.30 14.46
N LYS A 417 4.34 -15.18 15.32
CA LYS A 417 3.74 -15.50 16.63
C LYS A 417 3.96 -14.39 17.66
N PHE A 418 5.10 -13.69 17.61
CA PHE A 418 5.41 -12.54 18.46
C PHE A 418 4.62 -11.30 18.06
N THR A 419 4.43 -11.05 16.76
CA THR A 419 3.67 -9.91 16.25
C THR A 419 2.17 -10.09 16.48
N SER A 420 1.64 -11.31 16.49
CA SER A 420 0.28 -11.59 16.98
C SER A 420 0.10 -11.21 18.45
N LYS A 421 1.13 -11.38 19.30
CA LYS A 421 1.12 -10.91 20.70
C LYS A 421 1.30 -9.40 20.82
N LEU A 422 2.12 -8.79 19.96
CA LEU A 422 2.34 -7.34 19.93
C LEU A 422 1.09 -6.59 19.45
N PHE A 423 0.34 -7.14 18.49
CA PHE A 423 -0.96 -6.62 18.07
C PHE A 423 -1.99 -6.74 19.17
N GLY A 424 -2.04 -7.83 19.93
CA GLY A 424 -2.87 -7.90 21.14
C GLY A 424 -2.55 -6.76 22.12
N ARG A 425 -1.26 -6.43 22.29
CA ARG A 425 -0.79 -5.30 23.12
C ARG A 425 -1.04 -3.91 22.51
N ALA A 426 -1.08 -3.78 21.19
CA ALA A 426 -1.37 -2.51 20.51
C ALA A 426 -2.88 -2.26 20.43
N LEU A 427 -3.68 -3.30 20.24
CA LEU A 427 -5.15 -3.26 20.35
C LEU A 427 -5.54 -2.90 21.79
N SER A 428 -4.89 -3.48 22.80
CA SER A 428 -5.15 -3.17 24.21
C SER A 428 -4.73 -1.75 24.64
N LYS A 429 -4.00 -1.01 23.79
CA LYS A 429 -3.68 0.41 24.00
C LYS A 429 -4.73 1.36 23.39
N ARG A 430 -5.62 0.85 22.54
CA ARG A 430 -6.75 1.65 22.02
C ARG A 430 -7.78 1.80 23.13
N ILE A 431 -8.49 2.93 23.13
CA ILE A 431 -9.58 3.18 24.07
C ILE A 431 -10.61 2.04 23.94
N LYS A 432 -10.98 1.43 25.07
CA LYS A 432 -11.99 0.38 25.13
C LYS A 432 -13.34 1.00 24.75
N ALA A 433 -14.05 0.37 23.82
CA ALA A 433 -15.42 0.74 23.48
C ALA A 433 -16.32 -0.49 23.66
N THR A 434 -17.32 -0.37 24.51
CA THR A 434 -18.22 -1.48 24.84
C THR A 434 -19.59 -1.18 24.25
N VAL A 435 -20.10 -2.11 23.44
CA VAL A 435 -21.43 -2.04 22.85
C VAL A 435 -22.32 -3.05 23.57
N LEU A 436 -23.32 -2.58 24.28
CA LEU A 436 -24.33 -3.45 24.89
C LEU A 436 -25.56 -3.49 24.01
N TYR A 437 -26.18 -4.65 23.88
CA TYR A 437 -27.46 -4.77 23.20
C TYR A 437 -28.52 -5.49 24.03
N ALA A 438 -29.75 -5.04 23.85
CA ALA A 438 -30.96 -5.76 24.27
C ALA A 438 -31.88 -5.88 23.07
N THR A 439 -32.40 -7.08 22.83
CA THR A 439 -33.20 -7.37 21.64
C THR A 439 -34.23 -8.45 21.92
N GLU A 440 -35.42 -8.28 21.35
CA GLU A 440 -36.48 -9.30 21.36
C GLU A 440 -36.45 -10.15 20.09
N THR A 441 -36.34 -9.48 18.92
CA THR A 441 -36.44 -10.10 17.58
C THR A 441 -35.11 -10.19 16.83
N GLY A 442 -33.98 -9.93 17.51
CA GLY A 442 -32.62 -9.92 16.92
C GLY A 442 -32.21 -8.66 16.15
N LYS A 443 -33.11 -7.70 15.90
CA LYS A 443 -32.80 -6.50 15.09
C LYS A 443 -31.77 -5.57 15.76
N SER A 444 -31.90 -5.34 17.07
CA SER A 444 -30.96 -4.50 17.82
C SER A 444 -29.59 -5.15 17.97
N GLU A 445 -29.54 -6.48 18.08
CA GLU A 445 -28.29 -7.24 18.04
C GLU A 445 -27.57 -7.08 16.69
N GLN A 446 -28.29 -7.12 15.56
CA GLN A 446 -27.70 -6.87 14.25
C GLN A 446 -27.10 -5.46 14.14
N TYR A 447 -27.82 -4.43 14.60
CA TYR A 447 -27.29 -3.07 14.63
C TYR A 447 -26.08 -2.93 15.56
N ALA A 448 -26.11 -3.59 16.72
CA ALA A 448 -24.99 -3.61 17.65
C ALA A 448 -23.75 -4.28 17.04
N LYS A 449 -23.91 -5.38 16.30
CA LYS A 449 -22.82 -6.05 15.58
C LYS A 449 -22.20 -5.14 14.51
N GLN A 450 -23.04 -4.49 13.70
CA GLN A 450 -22.59 -3.52 12.70
C GLN A 450 -21.86 -2.33 13.35
N LEU A 451 -22.38 -1.82 14.47
CA LEU A 451 -21.76 -0.74 15.23
C LEU A 451 -20.42 -1.17 15.84
N CYS A 452 -20.33 -2.37 16.41
CA CYS A 452 -19.09 -2.91 16.96
C CYS A 452 -18.02 -3.08 15.88
N GLU A 453 -18.41 -3.54 14.68
CA GLU A 453 -17.52 -3.63 13.52
C GLU A 453 -16.99 -2.24 13.12
N LEU A 454 -17.87 -1.25 13.04
CA LEU A 454 -17.51 0.14 12.76
C LEU A 454 -16.55 0.73 13.81
N LEU A 455 -16.82 0.50 15.10
CA LEU A 455 -15.95 0.96 16.18
C LEU A 455 -14.61 0.24 16.22
N GLY A 456 -14.56 -1.04 15.84
CA GLY A 456 -13.34 -1.85 15.80
C GLY A 456 -12.25 -1.27 14.90
N HIS A 457 -12.58 -0.35 13.99
CA HIS A 457 -11.61 0.39 13.20
C HIS A 457 -10.76 1.36 14.04
N ALA A 458 -11.32 1.98 15.08
CA ALA A 458 -10.68 3.03 15.87
C ALA A 458 -10.48 2.65 17.35
N PHE A 459 -11.33 1.79 17.90
CA PHE A 459 -11.39 1.41 19.30
C PHE A 459 -11.07 -0.07 19.51
N ASN A 460 -10.75 -0.45 20.75
CA ASN A 460 -10.82 -1.85 21.15
C ASN A 460 -12.29 -2.18 21.45
N ALA A 461 -13.06 -2.41 20.39
CA ALA A 461 -14.50 -2.58 20.45
C ALA A 461 -14.89 -3.99 20.91
N GLN A 462 -15.80 -4.08 21.87
CA GLN A 462 -16.37 -5.32 22.39
C GLN A 462 -17.90 -5.20 22.38
N ILE A 463 -18.59 -6.32 22.18
CA ILE A 463 -20.05 -6.39 22.16
C ILE A 463 -20.53 -7.43 23.15
N TYR A 464 -21.56 -7.08 23.93
CA TYR A 464 -22.17 -7.98 24.91
C TYR A 464 -23.70 -7.88 24.86
N CYS A 465 -24.38 -8.99 25.11
CA CYS A 465 -25.79 -8.96 25.50
C CYS A 465 -25.89 -8.31 26.88
N MET A 466 -26.90 -7.49 27.12
CA MET A 466 -27.08 -6.82 28.43
C MET A 466 -27.24 -7.81 29.57
N SER A 467 -27.97 -8.92 29.37
CA SER A 467 -28.15 -10.00 30.35
C SER A 467 -26.84 -10.65 30.80
N ASP A 468 -25.80 -10.59 29.95
CA ASP A 468 -24.52 -11.26 30.16
C ASP A 468 -23.45 -10.28 30.66
N TYR A 469 -23.80 -9.00 30.79
CA TYR A 469 -22.86 -7.94 31.13
C TYR A 469 -22.97 -7.57 32.62
N ASP A 470 -21.86 -7.67 33.33
CA ASP A 470 -21.78 -7.29 34.74
C ASP A 470 -21.93 -5.76 34.89
N ILE A 471 -23.06 -5.33 35.44
CA ILE A 471 -23.39 -3.91 35.60
C ILE A 471 -22.37 -3.14 36.46
N SER A 472 -21.66 -3.83 37.38
CA SER A 472 -20.60 -3.21 38.18
C SER A 472 -19.38 -2.79 37.33
N SER A 473 -19.24 -3.35 36.12
CA SER A 473 -18.18 -2.98 35.19
C SER A 473 -18.44 -1.68 34.44
N ILE A 474 -19.67 -1.12 34.47
CA ILE A 474 -20.04 0.12 33.76
C ILE A 474 -19.14 1.30 34.17
N GLU A 475 -18.80 1.43 35.46
CA GLU A 475 -17.98 2.54 35.97
C GLU A 475 -16.54 2.51 35.42
N HIS A 476 -16.10 1.37 34.89
CA HIS A 476 -14.78 1.14 34.32
C HIS A 476 -14.76 1.26 32.78
N GLU A 477 -15.91 1.54 32.15
CA GLU A 477 -16.00 1.68 30.69
C GLU A 477 -15.53 3.07 30.23
N ALA A 478 -14.58 3.08 29.30
CA ALA A 478 -14.08 4.33 28.72
C ALA A 478 -15.03 4.93 27.66
N LEU A 479 -15.79 4.07 26.98
CA LEU A 479 -16.84 4.44 26.03
C LEU A 479 -17.87 3.32 26.02
N LEU A 480 -19.11 3.61 26.42
CA LEU A 480 -20.23 2.67 26.43
C LEU A 480 -21.30 3.13 25.42
N ILE A 481 -21.75 2.22 24.55
CA ILE A 481 -22.86 2.48 23.64
C ILE A 481 -23.91 1.39 23.81
N VAL A 482 -25.17 1.81 23.94
CA VAL A 482 -26.31 0.92 24.16
C VAL A 482 -27.18 0.89 22.92
N VAL A 483 -27.49 -0.31 22.43
CA VAL A 483 -28.40 -0.56 21.30
C VAL A 483 -29.53 -1.47 21.77
N ALA A 484 -30.65 -0.88 22.19
CA ALA A 484 -31.81 -1.61 22.68
C ALA A 484 -33.03 -1.40 21.79
N SER A 485 -33.82 -2.46 21.57
CA SER A 485 -35.20 -2.30 21.09
C SER A 485 -36.12 -1.96 22.25
N THR A 486 -37.28 -1.37 21.99
CA THR A 486 -38.36 -1.25 22.98
C THR A 486 -39.65 -1.85 22.42
N PHE A 487 -40.57 -2.22 23.30
CA PHE A 487 -41.95 -2.49 22.91
C PHE A 487 -42.70 -1.18 22.62
N GLY A 488 -43.86 -1.25 21.97
CA GLY A 488 -44.65 -0.06 21.59
C GLY A 488 -45.08 0.81 22.79
N ASN A 489 -45.04 0.24 23.99
CA ASN A 489 -45.32 0.81 25.30
C ASN A 489 -44.05 1.31 26.03
N GLY A 490 -42.86 1.17 25.45
CA GLY A 490 -41.59 1.67 26.00
C GLY A 490 -40.82 0.67 26.87
N ASP A 491 -41.39 -0.51 27.13
CA ASP A 491 -40.75 -1.54 27.94
C ASP A 491 -39.48 -2.10 27.26
N PRO A 492 -38.45 -2.44 28.04
CA PRO A 492 -37.22 -3.04 27.52
C PRO A 492 -37.47 -4.51 27.09
N PRO A 493 -36.60 -5.08 26.24
CA PRO A 493 -36.63 -6.51 25.92
C PRO A 493 -36.20 -7.34 27.14
N GLU A 494 -36.55 -8.63 27.17
CA GLU A 494 -36.29 -9.50 28.33
C GLU A 494 -34.80 -9.53 28.73
N ASN A 495 -33.90 -9.55 27.75
CA ASN A 495 -32.45 -9.51 27.98
C ASN A 495 -31.88 -8.12 28.35
N GLY A 496 -32.73 -7.11 28.46
CA GLY A 496 -32.42 -5.76 28.97
C GLY A 496 -33.08 -5.44 30.31
N GLU A 497 -33.81 -6.39 30.91
CA GLU A 497 -34.42 -6.23 32.23
C GLU A 497 -33.39 -6.47 33.35
N VAL A 498 -33.46 -5.66 34.41
CA VAL A 498 -32.68 -5.89 35.63
C VAL A 498 -33.41 -6.95 36.45
N SER A 499 -32.83 -8.13 36.60
CA SER A 499 -33.24 -9.11 37.60
C SER A 499 -33.25 -8.43 38.97
N ARG A 500 -34.44 -8.26 39.55
CA ARG A 500 -34.62 -7.60 40.86
C ARG A 500 -33.92 -8.31 42.01
#